data_AF-A0A4Q9M502-F1
#
_entry.id   AF-A0A4Q9M502-F1
#
_cell.length_a   1.000
_cell.length_b   1.000
_cell.length_c   1.000
_cell.angle_alpha   90.00
_cell.angle_beta   90.00
_cell.angle_gamma   90.00
#
_symmetry.space_group_name_H-M   'P 1'
#
loop_
_entity.id
_entity.type
_entity.pdbx_description
1 polymer ?
#
loop_
_entity_poly.entity_id
_entity_poly.type
_entity_poly.pdbx_seq_one_letter_code
_entity_poly.pdbx_strand_id
1 'polypeptide(L)'
;MTDMNIVNVRIVDQRPARVPAGQADGIQPRTIKVFQNYGLGKRLLGESNQMHMAFYNPSPSGGIERTSRALDVNAPSARYPFEVTLHQNAIESISTVFLNSMKAHGVVVECPIVLTSLELSESEEELKDPNARPVKVVLKYLDPS
;
A
#
# COMPACT_ATOMS: atom_id res chain seq x y z
N MET A 1 -32.05 15.58 -9.77
CA MET A 1 -30.76 15.58 -9.07
C MET A 1 -30.54 14.12 -8.68
N THR A 2 -29.77 13.40 -9.49
CA THR A 2 -29.63 11.94 -9.42
C THR A 2 -28.93 11.59 -8.12
N ASP A 3 -29.55 10.74 -7.30
CA ASP A 3 -28.91 10.08 -6.17
C ASP A 3 -27.65 9.38 -6.69
N MET A 4 -26.48 9.96 -6.41
CA MET A 4 -25.24 9.22 -6.56
C MET A 4 -25.34 8.06 -5.57
N ASN A 5 -25.28 6.84 -6.07
CA ASN A 5 -25.27 5.63 -5.26
C ASN A 5 -24.02 5.68 -4.36
N ILE A 6 -24.14 6.24 -3.15
CA ILE A 6 -23.01 6.37 -2.21
C ILE A 6 -22.72 4.97 -1.68
N VAL A 7 -21.59 4.40 -2.13
CA VAL A 7 -21.06 3.16 -1.55
C VAL A 7 -20.61 3.47 -0.12
N ASN A 8 -21.20 2.80 0.86
CA ASN A 8 -20.78 2.92 2.26
C ASN A 8 -19.51 2.09 2.48
N VAL A 9 -18.41 2.75 2.86
CA VAL A 9 -17.09 2.14 3.04
C VAL A 9 -16.62 2.35 4.48
N ARG A 10 -16.16 1.28 5.11
CA ARG A 10 -15.46 1.30 6.40
C ARG A 10 -14.09 0.65 6.26
N ILE A 11 -13.09 1.23 6.91
CA ILE A 11 -11.71 0.71 6.95
C ILE A 11 -11.32 0.59 8.42
N VAL A 12 -10.91 -0.61 8.85
CA VAL A 12 -10.49 -0.89 10.23
C VAL A 12 -9.05 -1.37 10.26
N ASP A 13 -8.29 -0.99 11.28
CA ASP A 13 -6.95 -1.53 11.54
C ASP A 13 -6.77 -1.86 13.04
N GLN A 14 -6.13 -2.99 13.33
CA GLN A 14 -5.90 -3.46 14.69
C GLN A 14 -4.81 -2.67 15.42
N ARG A 15 -3.92 -1.98 14.70
CA ARG A 15 -2.82 -1.22 15.30
C ARG A 15 -3.37 0.06 15.92
N PRO A 16 -2.91 0.45 17.13
CA PRO A 16 -3.43 1.62 17.83
C PRO A 16 -3.02 2.95 17.18
N ALA A 17 -1.94 2.95 16.41
CA ALA A 17 -1.42 4.13 15.73
C ALA A 17 -0.71 3.74 14.43
N ARG A 18 -0.38 4.76 13.63
CA ARG A 18 0.47 4.59 12.44
C ARG A 18 1.76 3.88 12.80
N VAL A 19 2.26 3.08 11.87
CA VAL A 19 3.47 2.29 12.05
C VAL A 19 4.66 3.25 12.28
N PRO A 20 5.37 3.18 13.42
CA PRO A 20 6.51 4.06 13.69
C PRO A 20 7.81 3.59 13.02
N ALA A 21 7.94 2.31 12.70
CA ALA A 21 9.03 1.76 11.90
C ALA A 21 8.45 0.78 10.87
N GLY A 22 8.46 1.19 9.61
CA GLY A 22 7.92 0.40 8.51
C GLY A 22 8.84 -0.76 8.15
N GLN A 23 8.26 -1.83 7.59
CA GLN A 23 9.02 -3.02 7.18
C GLN A 23 9.38 -2.98 5.69
N ALA A 24 8.73 -2.12 4.92
CA ALA A 24 8.90 -2.00 3.49
C ALA A 24 9.57 -0.68 3.09
N ASP A 25 10.31 -0.72 1.99
CA ASP A 25 10.93 0.45 1.38
C ASP A 25 10.92 0.44 -0.16
N GLY A 26 10.98 -0.73 -0.79
CA GLY A 26 11.01 -0.87 -2.25
C GLY A 26 9.70 -0.49 -2.94
N ILE A 27 9.81 0.33 -3.99
CA ILE A 27 8.70 0.80 -4.82
C ILE A 27 9.00 0.50 -6.29
N GLN A 28 8.19 -0.38 -6.87
CA GLN A 28 8.32 -0.80 -8.25
C GLN A 28 7.84 0.25 -9.28
N PRO A 29 8.36 0.21 -10.52
CA PRO A 29 7.98 1.12 -11.61
C PRO A 29 6.48 1.31 -11.80
N ARG A 30 5.71 0.23 -11.68
CA ARG A 30 4.26 0.29 -11.87
C ARG A 30 3.57 1.06 -10.75
N THR A 31 4.05 0.91 -9.52
CA THR A 31 3.57 1.67 -8.35
C THR A 31 3.88 3.15 -8.50
N ILE A 32 5.08 3.51 -8.98
CA ILE A 32 5.43 4.91 -9.29
C ILE A 32 4.42 5.52 -10.29
N LYS A 33 4.01 4.76 -11.31
CA LYS A 33 2.99 5.20 -12.28
C LYS A 33 1.61 5.40 -11.64
N VAL A 34 1.23 4.57 -10.68
CA VAL A 34 -0.03 4.75 -9.93
C VAL A 34 0.02 6.04 -9.12
N PHE A 35 1.09 6.29 -8.36
CA PHE A 35 1.28 7.55 -7.63
C PHE A 35 1.28 8.76 -8.57
N GLN A 36 1.87 8.65 -9.77
CA GLN A 36 1.83 9.70 -10.78
C GLN A 36 0.40 10.03 -11.24
N ASN A 37 -0.45 9.01 -11.45
CA ASN A 37 -1.84 9.23 -11.85
C ASN A 37 -2.67 9.94 -10.76
N TYR A 38 -2.30 9.74 -9.49
CA TYR A 38 -2.89 10.45 -8.35
C TYR A 38 -2.22 11.80 -8.03
N GLY A 39 -1.31 12.28 -8.88
CA GLY A 39 -0.61 13.56 -8.67
C GLY A 39 0.47 13.53 -7.59
N LEU A 40 0.80 12.35 -7.05
CA LEU A 40 1.79 12.16 -5.98
C LEU A 40 3.19 11.76 -6.49
N GLY A 41 3.31 11.40 -7.77
CA GLY A 41 4.55 10.87 -8.34
C GLY A 41 5.75 11.82 -8.21
N LYS A 42 5.55 13.14 -8.34
CA LYS A 42 6.63 14.13 -8.19
C LYS A 42 7.18 14.15 -6.77
N ARG A 43 6.30 14.14 -5.76
CA ARG A 43 6.70 14.12 -4.35
C ARG A 43 7.38 12.79 -4.00
N LEU A 44 6.82 11.67 -4.45
CA LEU A 44 7.39 10.34 -4.28
C LEU A 44 8.83 10.27 -4.80
N LEU A 45 9.05 10.61 -6.06
CA LEU A 45 10.37 10.55 -6.68
C LEU A 45 11.37 11.54 -6.06
N GLY A 46 10.90 12.67 -5.53
CA GLY A 46 11.75 13.65 -4.86
C GLY A 46 12.19 13.24 -3.45
N GLU A 47 11.41 12.39 -2.78
CA GLU A 47 11.72 11.90 -1.42
C GLU A 47 12.40 10.51 -1.42
N SER A 48 12.33 9.76 -2.54
CA SER A 48 12.85 8.40 -2.65
C SER A 48 14.29 8.36 -3.18
N ASN A 49 14.99 7.24 -2.94
CA ASN A 49 16.31 6.97 -3.50
C ASN A 49 16.21 5.98 -4.67
N GLN A 50 16.84 6.27 -5.80
CA GLN A 50 16.88 5.33 -6.92
C GLN A 50 17.84 4.16 -6.62
N MET A 51 17.37 2.94 -6.86
CA MET A 51 18.16 1.73 -6.63
C MET A 51 19.03 1.36 -7.85
N HIS A 52 20.24 0.90 -7.57
CA HIS A 52 21.17 0.33 -8.56
C HIS A 52 21.78 -0.96 -8.03
N MET A 53 21.92 -1.96 -8.90
CA MET A 53 22.44 -3.27 -8.52
C MET A 53 23.91 -3.46 -8.90
N ALA A 54 24.69 -4.00 -7.96
CA ALA A 54 26.06 -4.45 -8.16
C ALA A 54 26.26 -5.78 -7.43
N PHE A 55 26.93 -6.72 -8.08
CA PHE A 55 27.23 -8.04 -7.52
C PHE A 55 28.67 -8.08 -7.03
N TYR A 56 28.86 -8.53 -5.79
CA TYR A 56 30.15 -8.74 -5.17
C TYR A 56 30.33 -10.23 -4.87
N ASN A 57 31.48 -10.80 -5.22
CA ASN A 57 31.82 -12.20 -4.99
C ASN A 57 33.21 -12.33 -4.33
N PRO A 58 33.57 -13.49 -3.75
CA PRO A 58 34.88 -13.70 -3.17
C PRO A 58 36.00 -13.52 -4.21
N SER A 59 37.08 -12.83 -3.82
CA SER A 59 38.26 -12.62 -4.67
C SER A 59 39.30 -13.74 -4.48
N PRO A 60 40.06 -14.13 -5.52
CA PRO A 60 41.13 -15.12 -5.40
C PRO A 60 42.24 -14.75 -4.40
N SER A 61 42.46 -13.46 -4.14
CA SER A 61 43.44 -12.95 -3.17
C SER A 61 42.89 -12.81 -1.74
N GLY A 62 41.63 -13.22 -1.51
CA GLY A 62 40.90 -13.01 -0.25
C GLY A 62 40.04 -11.73 -0.25
N GLY A 63 38.97 -11.72 0.54
CA GLY A 63 37.99 -10.62 0.57
C GLY A 63 36.91 -10.72 -0.51
N ILE A 64 36.23 -9.60 -0.81
CA ILE A 64 35.19 -9.50 -1.85
C ILE A 64 35.62 -8.52 -2.96
N GLU A 65 35.21 -8.81 -4.19
CA GLU A 65 35.40 -7.93 -5.35
C GLU A 65 34.08 -7.77 -6.12
N ARG A 66 33.89 -6.61 -6.76
CA ARG A 66 32.70 -6.37 -7.59
C ARG A 66 32.88 -7.07 -8.93
N THR A 67 32.07 -8.07 -9.21
CA THR A 67 32.16 -8.86 -10.46
C THR A 67 31.30 -8.30 -11.58
N SER A 68 30.16 -7.68 -11.27
CA SER A 68 29.25 -7.18 -12.30
C SER A 68 28.28 -6.11 -11.78
N ARG A 69 27.60 -5.45 -12.72
CA ARG A 69 26.44 -4.58 -12.50
C ARG A 69 25.32 -5.05 -13.41
N ALA A 70 24.08 -4.91 -12.97
CA ALA A 70 22.91 -5.17 -13.79
C ALA A 70 21.90 -4.03 -13.65
N LEU A 71 21.02 -3.92 -14.66
CA LEU A 71 19.83 -3.11 -14.52
C LEU A 71 18.91 -3.78 -13.50
N ASP A 72 18.41 -2.95 -12.59
CA ASP A 72 17.40 -3.33 -11.60
C ASP A 72 16.08 -3.75 -12.28
N VAL A 73 15.66 -2.98 -13.28
CA VAL A 73 14.45 -3.25 -14.06
C VAL A 73 14.80 -3.57 -15.51
N ASN A 74 14.58 -4.83 -15.91
CA ASN A 74 14.84 -5.32 -17.28
C ASN A 74 13.65 -5.10 -18.24
N ALA A 75 12.98 -3.95 -18.15
CA ALA A 75 11.83 -3.59 -18.99
C ALA A 75 12.12 -2.28 -19.75
N PRO A 76 12.68 -2.34 -20.97
CA PRO A 76 13.13 -1.16 -21.71
C PRO A 76 12.03 -0.14 -22.03
N SER A 77 10.78 -0.60 -22.11
CA SER A 77 9.61 0.24 -22.36
C SER A 77 9.00 0.86 -21.09
N ALA A 78 9.54 0.56 -19.91
CA ALA A 78 9.05 1.13 -18.67
C ALA A 78 9.40 2.62 -18.60
N ARG A 79 8.39 3.47 -18.33
CA ARG A 79 8.58 4.91 -18.14
C ARG A 79 9.57 5.24 -17.01
N TYR A 80 9.61 4.39 -15.99
CA TYR A 80 10.54 4.46 -14.87
C TYR A 80 11.34 3.16 -14.86
N PRO A 81 12.48 3.06 -15.58
CA PRO A 81 13.25 1.82 -15.70
C PRO A 81 14.14 1.57 -14.47
N PHE A 82 13.59 1.77 -13.28
CA PHE A 82 14.27 1.63 -11.99
C PHE A 82 13.25 1.48 -10.86
N GLU A 83 13.62 0.77 -9.80
CA GLU A 83 12.95 0.85 -8.51
C GLU A 83 13.47 2.04 -7.71
N VAL A 84 12.65 2.50 -6.76
CA VAL A 84 13.06 3.48 -5.76
C VAL A 84 12.81 2.93 -4.37
N THR A 85 13.64 3.32 -3.39
CA THR A 85 13.48 2.97 -1.99
C THR A 85 13.09 4.19 -1.17
N LEU A 86 12.11 4.03 -0.30
CA LEU A 86 11.66 5.04 0.65
C LEU A 86 11.04 4.37 1.87
N HIS A 87 11.47 4.76 3.07
CA HIS A 87 10.91 4.21 4.31
C HIS A 87 9.37 4.31 4.33
N GLN A 88 8.67 3.20 4.63
CA GLN A 88 7.21 3.11 4.53
C GLN A 88 6.45 4.24 5.27
N ASN A 89 6.92 4.75 6.40
CA ASN A 89 6.24 5.89 7.05
C ASN A 89 6.23 7.15 6.19
N ALA A 90 7.28 7.38 5.40
CA ALA A 90 7.33 8.47 4.44
C ALA A 90 6.36 8.21 3.28
N ILE A 91 6.24 6.95 2.83
CA ILE A 91 5.20 6.55 1.87
C ILE A 91 3.80 6.81 2.42
N GLU A 92 3.53 6.46 3.69
CA GLU A 92 2.26 6.74 4.38
C GLU A 92 2.01 8.25 4.55
N SER A 93 3.08 9.03 4.76
CA SER A 93 3.02 10.51 4.79
C SER A 93 2.65 11.10 3.43
N ILE A 94 3.26 10.62 2.34
CA ILE A 94 2.88 11.00 0.98
C ILE A 94 1.43 10.58 0.70
N SER A 95 1.05 9.39 1.16
CA SER A 95 -0.29 8.83 1.06
C SER A 95 -1.30 9.49 2.00
N THR A 96 -0.89 10.41 2.87
CA THR A 96 -1.80 11.18 3.70
C THR A 96 -2.72 12.06 2.86
N VAL A 97 -2.35 12.37 1.61
CA VAL A 97 -3.28 12.96 0.63
C VAL A 97 -4.49 12.05 0.39
N PHE A 98 -4.31 10.72 0.31
CA PHE A 98 -5.43 9.77 0.23
C PHE A 98 -6.25 9.77 1.51
N LEU A 99 -5.61 9.75 2.69
CA LEU A 99 -6.32 9.81 3.97
C LEU A 99 -7.15 11.09 4.11
N ASN A 100 -6.63 12.24 3.66
CA ASN A 100 -7.33 13.51 3.67
C ASN A 100 -8.48 13.52 2.65
N SER A 101 -8.27 12.95 1.46
CA SER A 101 -9.31 12.79 0.45
C SER A 101 -10.44 11.90 0.96
N MET A 102 -10.12 10.75 1.57
CA MET A 102 -11.09 9.86 2.20
C MET A 102 -11.86 10.59 3.31
N LYS A 103 -11.14 11.33 4.18
CA LYS A 103 -11.76 12.11 5.26
C LYS A 103 -12.72 13.17 4.73
N ALA A 104 -12.40 13.83 3.61
CA ALA A 104 -13.31 14.79 2.95
C ALA A 104 -14.61 14.13 2.46
N HIS A 105 -14.61 12.82 2.25
CA HIS A 105 -15.78 12.01 1.89
C HIS A 105 -16.35 11.23 3.09
N GLY A 106 -15.97 11.59 4.32
CA GLY A 106 -16.48 10.96 5.55
C GLY A 106 -15.87 9.59 5.87
N VAL A 107 -14.84 9.15 5.15
CA VAL A 107 -14.16 7.86 5.38
C VAL A 107 -12.89 8.10 6.19
N VAL A 108 -12.79 7.41 7.32
CA VAL A 108 -11.59 7.40 8.17
C VAL A 108 -11.20 5.97 8.47
N VAL A 109 -9.91 5.75 8.77
CA VAL A 109 -9.44 4.46 9.28
C VAL A 109 -9.79 4.41 10.77
N GLU A 110 -10.59 3.42 11.17
CA GLU A 110 -11.01 3.19 12.55
C GLU A 110 -10.01 2.25 13.25
N CYS A 111 -9.46 2.70 14.38
CA CYS A 111 -8.44 1.99 15.16
C CYS A 111 -8.67 2.18 16.68
N PRO A 112 -8.23 1.25 17.55
CA PRO A 112 -7.75 -0.10 17.23
C PRO A 112 -8.93 -1.09 17.18
N ILE A 113 -9.26 -1.59 15.99
CA ILE A 113 -10.38 -2.52 15.78
C ILE A 113 -9.86 -3.79 15.10
N VAL A 114 -10.21 -4.95 15.66
CA VAL A 114 -9.87 -6.25 15.10
C VAL A 114 -11.12 -7.01 14.61
N LEU A 115 -10.95 -7.76 13.53
CA LEU A 115 -11.94 -8.73 13.04
C LEU A 115 -11.94 -9.97 13.94
N THR A 116 -13.10 -10.33 14.51
CA THR A 116 -13.24 -11.54 15.35
C THR A 116 -13.96 -12.67 14.65
N SER A 117 -14.89 -12.38 13.73
CA SER A 117 -15.49 -13.40 12.88
C SER A 117 -15.98 -12.83 11.54
N LEU A 118 -16.03 -13.69 10.53
CA LEU A 118 -16.60 -13.41 9.21
C LEU A 118 -17.46 -14.62 8.81
N GLU A 119 -18.75 -14.37 8.58
CA GLU A 119 -19.75 -15.37 8.21
C GLU A 119 -20.33 -14.99 6.84
N LEU A 120 -20.37 -15.96 5.92
CA LEU A 120 -20.96 -15.80 4.59
C LEU A 120 -22.33 -16.50 4.56
N SER A 121 -23.32 -15.89 3.90
CA SER A 121 -24.62 -16.51 3.67
C SER A 121 -24.50 -17.70 2.72
N GLU A 122 -25.26 -18.76 3.01
CA GLU A 122 -25.38 -19.97 2.17
C GLU A 122 -26.58 -19.93 1.22
N SER A 123 -27.45 -18.90 1.31
CA SER A 123 -28.60 -18.75 0.42
C SER A 123 -28.16 -18.25 -0.96
N GLU A 124 -28.44 -19.03 -2.00
CA GLU A 124 -28.19 -18.61 -3.38
C GLU A 124 -28.98 -17.35 -3.77
N GLU A 125 -30.16 -17.17 -3.19
CA GLU A 125 -31.00 -16.00 -3.41
C GLU A 125 -30.33 -14.74 -2.86
N GLU A 126 -29.82 -14.78 -1.62
CA GLU A 126 -29.07 -13.66 -1.02
C GLU A 126 -27.76 -13.38 -1.76
N LEU A 127 -27.07 -14.40 -2.25
CA LEU A 127 -25.82 -14.24 -3.01
C LEU A 127 -26.03 -13.61 -4.39
N LYS A 128 -27.24 -13.73 -4.97
CA LYS A 128 -27.59 -13.15 -6.27
C LYS A 128 -28.27 -11.78 -6.16
N ASP A 129 -28.72 -11.38 -4.96
CA ASP A 129 -29.37 -10.08 -4.73
C ASP A 129 -28.32 -8.96 -4.54
N PRO A 130 -28.24 -7.96 -5.46
CA PRO A 130 -27.30 -6.85 -5.34
C PRO A 130 -27.55 -5.92 -4.13
N ASN A 131 -28.71 -6.02 -3.47
CA ASN A 131 -29.04 -5.23 -2.28
C ASN A 131 -28.84 -6.00 -0.96
N ALA A 132 -28.58 -7.31 -1.05
CA ALA A 132 -28.32 -8.12 0.13
C ALA A 132 -26.96 -7.79 0.76
N ARG A 133 -26.82 -8.11 2.05
CA ARG A 133 -25.56 -8.03 2.80
C ARG A 133 -25.13 -9.44 3.20
N PRO A 134 -24.68 -10.27 2.24
CA PRO A 134 -24.43 -11.70 2.48
C PRO A 134 -23.20 -11.97 3.36
N VAL A 135 -22.44 -10.93 3.73
CA VAL A 135 -21.25 -11.04 4.58
C VAL A 135 -21.53 -10.37 5.92
N LYS A 136 -21.57 -11.17 6.97
CA LYS A 136 -21.59 -10.68 8.35
C LYS A 136 -20.18 -10.65 8.91
N VAL A 137 -19.82 -9.50 9.48
CA VAL A 137 -18.48 -9.21 10.01
C VAL A 137 -18.65 -8.80 11.46
N VAL A 138 -17.99 -9.49 12.39
CA VAL A 138 -17.98 -9.14 13.82
C VAL A 138 -16.64 -8.50 14.16
N LEU A 139 -16.71 -7.31 14.76
CA LEU A 139 -15.56 -6.47 15.08
C LEU A 139 -15.49 -6.28 16.60
N LYS A 140 -14.26 -6.21 17.12
CA LYS A 140 -13.98 -5.90 18.53
C LYS A 140 -13.07 -4.67 18.62
N TYR A 141 -13.47 -3.71 19.44
CA TYR A 141 -12.58 -2.64 19.89
C TYR A 141 -11.54 -3.21 20.85
N LEU A 142 -10.27 -2.92 20.58
CA LEU A 142 -9.18 -3.27 21.47
C LEU A 142 -9.00 -2.17 22.51
N ASP A 143 -8.58 -2.55 23.72
CA ASP A 143 -8.21 -1.57 24.72
C ASP A 143 -6.98 -0.78 24.24
N PRO A 144 -6.93 0.55 24.44
CA PRO A 144 -5.73 1.32 24.12
C PRO A 144 -4.59 0.84 25.02
N SER A 145 -3.55 0.28 24.39
CA SER A 145 -2.29 -0.11 25.04
C SER A 145 -1.42 1.10 25.35
#